data_AF-A0A2M7VVZ9-F1
#
_entry.id   AF-A0A2M7VVZ9-F1
#
_cell.length_a   1.000
_cell.length_b   1.000
_cell.length_c   1.000
_cell.angle_alpha   90.00
_cell.angle_beta   90.00
_cell.angle_gamma   90.00
#
_symmetry.space_group_name_H-M   'P 1'
#
loop_
_entity.id
_entity.type
_entity.pdbx_description
1 polymer ?
#
loop_
_entity_poly.entity_id
_entity_poly.type
_entity_poly.pdbx_seq_one_letter_code
_entity_poly.pdbx_strand_id
1 'polypeptide(L)'
;MKEKLLYLINIQSLLFISFLVLTSYFNRFAIDDYHFIGQLKTASFNEIYSHLYYQWHGRWTSNFLLLSFLKLNQLPYFLTFFNLISFGLLYIGVARLFNSINIFYQLQFQNRTILTYAVIFIGVLFFCTITPNDTWFWFTSSVVYFWSTIAFFFAFSLFFIKTKK
;
A
#
# COMPACT_ATOMS: atom_id res chain seq x y z
N MET A 1 13.05 -18.99 26.51
CA MET A 1 13.42 -18.79 25.07
C MET A 1 12.24 -18.29 24.24
N LYS A 2 11.06 -18.94 24.29
CA LYS A 2 9.85 -18.50 23.56
C LYS A 2 9.40 -17.07 23.87
N GLU A 3 9.42 -16.65 25.14
CA GLU A 3 9.02 -15.29 25.54
C GLU A 3 9.97 -14.21 25.01
N LYS A 4 11.28 -14.45 25.04
CA LYS A 4 12.28 -13.55 24.45
C LYS A 4 12.06 -13.37 22.94
N LEU A 5 11.70 -14.45 22.24
CA LEU A 5 11.40 -14.39 20.80
C LEU A 5 10.17 -13.53 20.50
N LEU A 6 9.09 -13.69 21.28
CA LEU A 6 7.88 -12.88 21.14
C LEU A 6 8.16 -11.38 21.37
N TYR A 7 9.06 -11.06 22.30
CA TYR A 7 9.46 -9.67 22.54
C TYR A 7 10.21 -9.08 21.34
N LEU A 8 11.15 -9.82 20.76
CA LEU A 8 11.91 -9.39 19.57
C LEU A 8 11.00 -9.16 18.36
N ILE A 9 10.01 -10.03 18.13
CA ILE A 9 9.05 -9.88 17.03
C ILE A 9 8.23 -8.60 17.18
N ASN A 10 7.79 -8.27 18.40
CA ASN A 10 7.04 -7.04 18.66
C ASN A 10 7.92 -5.80 18.47
N ILE A 11 9.19 -5.84 18.90
CA ILE A 11 10.15 -4.75 18.63
C ILE A 11 10.33 -4.57 17.13
N GLN A 12 10.55 -5.65 16.38
CA GLN A 12 10.72 -5.59 14.93
C GLN A 12 9.48 -4.98 14.25
N SER A 13 8.28 -5.37 14.69
CA SER A 13 7.03 -4.79 14.21
C SER A 13 6.98 -3.28 14.47
N LEU A 14 7.38 -2.83 15.67
CA LEU A 14 7.40 -1.42 16.02
C LEU A 14 8.41 -0.64 15.15
N LEU A 15 9.60 -1.20 14.93
CA LEU A 15 10.61 -0.59 14.06
C LEU A 15 10.11 -0.42 12.63
N PHE A 16 9.41 -1.43 12.08
CA PHE A 16 8.80 -1.30 10.75
C PHE A 16 7.71 -0.24 10.69
N ILE A 17 6.86 -0.15 11.71
CA ILE A 17 5.83 0.90 11.78
C ILE A 17 6.48 2.28 11.83
N SER A 18 7.50 2.48 12.67
CA SER A 18 8.24 3.74 12.75
C SER A 18 8.90 4.08 11.40
N PHE A 19 9.50 3.10 10.74
CA PHE A 19 10.09 3.30 9.41
C PHE A 19 9.05 3.71 8.36
N LEU A 20 7.89 3.07 8.35
CA LEU A 20 6.76 3.40 7.47
C LEU A 20 6.25 4.83 7.68
N VAL A 21 6.13 5.26 8.94
CA VAL A 21 5.69 6.62 9.28
C VAL A 21 6.72 7.64 8.82
N LEU A 22 8.01 7.41 9.09
CA LEU A 22 9.09 8.31 8.67
C LEU A 22 9.17 8.41 7.15
N THR A 23 9.13 7.28 6.44
CA THR A 23 9.15 7.26 4.97
C THR A 23 7.92 7.93 4.38
N SER A 24 6.73 7.76 4.99
CA SER A 24 5.51 8.47 4.59
C SER A 24 5.67 9.98 4.68
N TYR A 25 6.30 10.45 5.77
CA TYR A 25 6.52 11.87 6.01
C TYR A 25 7.56 12.49 5.07
N PHE A 26 8.65 11.78 4.79
CA PHE A 26 9.72 12.28 3.92
C PHE A 26 9.51 11.97 2.42
N ASN A 27 8.36 11.40 2.06
CA ASN A 27 8.05 11.07 0.67
C ASN A 27 7.95 12.31 -0.23
N ARG A 28 8.20 12.11 -1.52
CA ARG A 28 8.07 13.13 -2.56
C ARG A 28 7.33 12.57 -3.76
N PHE A 29 6.80 13.47 -4.58
CA PHE A 29 6.22 13.10 -5.86
C PHE A 29 7.31 12.54 -6.80
N ALA A 30 6.93 11.59 -7.65
CA ALA A 30 7.76 11.20 -8.77
C ALA A 30 7.81 12.33 -9.81
N ILE A 31 8.80 12.27 -10.71
CA ILE A 31 8.95 13.30 -11.76
C ILE A 31 7.70 13.40 -12.66
N ASP A 32 7.09 12.26 -12.96
CA ASP A 32 5.88 12.18 -13.79
C ASP A 32 4.68 12.83 -13.09
N ASP A 33 4.58 12.71 -11.76
CA ASP A 33 3.51 13.36 -10.99
C ASP A 33 3.58 14.89 -11.14
N TYR A 34 4.79 15.47 -11.12
CA TYR A 34 4.97 16.90 -11.35
C TYR A 34 4.53 17.32 -12.76
N HIS A 35 4.76 16.47 -13.76
CA HIS A 35 4.28 16.70 -15.12
C HIS A 35 2.74 16.78 -15.16
N PHE A 36 2.05 15.82 -14.54
CA PHE A 36 0.58 15.80 -14.51
C PHE A 36 0.00 16.91 -13.63
N ILE A 37 0.65 17.29 -12.52
CA ILE A 37 0.28 18.46 -11.72
C ILE A 37 0.38 19.73 -12.58
N GLY A 38 1.40 19.85 -13.43
CA GLY A 38 1.54 20.94 -14.39
C GLY A 38 0.40 20.97 -15.41
N GLN A 39 0.11 19.83 -16.04
CA GLN A 39 -0.99 19.73 -17.01
C GLN A 39 -2.36 20.01 -16.40
N LEU A 40 -2.62 19.59 -15.16
CA LEU A 40 -3.88 19.86 -14.45
C LEU A 40 -4.15 21.37 -14.25
N LYS A 41 -3.17 22.25 -14.47
CA LYS A 41 -3.35 23.71 -14.45
C LYS A 41 -3.81 24.28 -15.78
N THR A 42 -3.59 23.58 -16.89
CA THR A 42 -3.78 24.11 -18.25
C THR A 42 -4.74 23.27 -19.11
N ALA A 43 -5.03 22.04 -18.73
CA ALA A 43 -5.93 21.12 -19.42
C ALA A 43 -6.99 20.54 -18.48
N SER A 44 -8.10 20.13 -19.04
CA SER A 44 -9.18 19.47 -18.31
C SER A 44 -8.78 18.05 -17.87
N PHE A 45 -9.44 17.56 -16.83
CA PHE A 45 -9.24 16.19 -16.34
C PHE A 45 -9.42 15.13 -17.45
N ASN A 46 -10.44 15.29 -18.30
CA ASN A 46 -10.76 14.32 -19.34
C ASN A 46 -9.71 14.30 -20.46
N GLU A 47 -9.14 15.45 -20.81
CA GLU A 47 -8.07 15.54 -21.82
C GLU A 47 -6.81 14.81 -21.34
N ILE A 48 -6.38 15.10 -20.10
CA ILE A 48 -5.21 14.45 -19.51
C ILE A 48 -5.46 12.95 -19.32
N TYR A 49 -6.65 12.58 -18.86
CA TYR A 49 -7.04 11.19 -18.69
C TYR A 49 -7.03 10.41 -20.01
N SER A 50 -7.58 11.00 -21.07
CA SER A 50 -7.59 10.44 -22.42
C SER A 50 -6.17 10.27 -22.95
N HIS A 51 -5.31 11.28 -22.79
CA HIS A 51 -3.89 11.19 -23.14
C HIS A 51 -3.19 10.05 -22.39
N LEU A 52 -3.35 9.99 -21.07
CA LEU A 52 -2.78 8.93 -20.25
C LEU A 52 -3.25 7.54 -20.69
N TYR A 53 -4.54 7.36 -20.98
CA TYR A 53 -5.10 6.06 -21.33
C TYR A 53 -4.74 5.61 -22.75
N TYR A 54 -4.88 6.49 -23.74
CA TYR A 54 -4.72 6.13 -25.16
C TYR A 54 -3.30 6.35 -25.70
N GLN A 55 -2.50 7.22 -25.09
CA GLN A 55 -1.20 7.63 -25.63
C GLN A 55 -0.01 7.31 -24.72
N TRP A 56 -0.23 7.08 -23.42
CA TRP A 56 0.85 6.72 -22.49
C TRP A 56 0.77 5.26 -22.02
N HIS A 57 -0.24 4.90 -21.23
CA HIS A 57 -0.48 3.53 -20.79
C HIS A 57 -1.96 3.28 -20.51
N GLY A 58 -2.51 2.20 -21.09
CA GLY A 58 -3.94 1.81 -21.03
C GLY A 58 -4.49 1.39 -19.66
N ARG A 59 -3.89 1.84 -18.56
CA ARG A 59 -4.28 1.50 -17.19
C ARG A 59 -5.39 2.44 -16.70
N TRP A 60 -6.63 2.09 -17.01
CA TRP A 60 -7.82 2.89 -16.72
C TRP A 60 -7.92 3.32 -15.24
N THR A 61 -8.04 2.37 -14.31
CA THR A 61 -8.28 2.67 -12.88
C THR A 61 -7.15 3.47 -12.24
N SER A 62 -5.90 3.12 -12.52
CA SER A 62 -4.76 3.83 -11.93
C SER A 62 -4.67 5.26 -12.45
N ASN A 63 -4.91 5.49 -13.75
CA ASN A 63 -4.89 6.84 -14.33
C ASN A 63 -5.97 7.71 -13.69
N PHE A 64 -7.17 7.15 -13.53
CA PHE A 64 -8.31 7.87 -12.99
C PHE A 64 -8.04 8.29 -11.54
N LEU A 65 -7.58 7.33 -10.73
CA LEU A 65 -7.25 7.58 -9.33
C LEU A 65 -6.07 8.54 -9.20
N LEU A 66 -5.03 8.40 -10.03
CA LEU A 66 -3.84 9.25 -9.99
C LEU A 66 -4.25 10.72 -10.19
N LEU A 67 -4.96 11.02 -11.28
CA LEU A 67 -5.41 12.38 -11.55
C LEU A 67 -6.37 12.90 -10.49
N SER A 68 -7.24 12.04 -9.94
CA SER A 68 -8.20 12.42 -8.90
C SER A 68 -7.47 12.84 -7.62
N PHE A 69 -6.45 12.08 -7.22
CA PHE A 69 -5.64 12.36 -6.04
C PHE A 69 -4.68 13.54 -6.25
N LEU A 70 -4.08 13.67 -7.44
CA LEU A 70 -3.19 14.79 -7.73
C LEU A 70 -3.91 16.14 -7.67
N LYS A 71 -5.23 16.22 -7.84
CA LYS A 71 -5.97 17.48 -7.59
C LYS A 71 -5.86 17.96 -6.14
N LEU A 72 -5.59 17.06 -5.20
CA LEU A 72 -5.45 17.35 -3.77
C LEU A 72 -4.01 17.68 -3.37
N ASN A 73 -3.07 17.78 -4.33
CA ASN A 73 -1.64 17.99 -4.05
C ASN A 73 -1.32 19.26 -3.24
N GLN A 74 -2.22 20.25 -3.27
CA GLN A 74 -2.04 21.52 -2.55
C GLN A 74 -2.31 21.41 -1.06
N LEU A 75 -2.94 20.32 -0.59
CA LEU A 75 -3.21 20.13 0.83
C LEU A 75 -1.89 19.89 1.59
N PRO A 76 -1.71 20.52 2.76
CA PRO A 76 -0.52 20.30 3.57
C PRO A 76 -0.46 18.83 4.00
N TYR A 77 0.74 18.25 3.94
CA TYR A 77 0.99 16.84 4.30
C TYR A 77 0.16 15.83 3.49
N PHE A 78 -0.36 16.22 2.31
CA PHE A 78 -1.16 15.35 1.44
C PHE A 78 -0.49 13.99 1.21
N LEU A 79 0.78 13.99 0.78
CA LEU A 79 1.55 12.77 0.51
C LEU A 79 1.71 11.89 1.75
N THR A 80 1.96 12.51 2.91
CA THR A 80 2.08 11.79 4.18
C THR A 80 0.79 11.05 4.50
N PHE A 81 -0.34 11.73 4.48
CA PHE A 81 -1.63 11.10 4.77
C PHE A 81 -2.02 10.07 3.71
N PHE A 82 -1.78 10.38 2.43
CA PHE A 82 -2.03 9.46 1.33
C PHE A 82 -1.28 8.13 1.50
N ASN A 83 0.01 8.22 1.85
CA ASN A 83 0.84 7.03 2.10
C ASN A 83 0.40 6.28 3.35
N LEU A 84 0.15 6.98 4.47
CA LEU A 84 -0.34 6.34 5.70
C LEU A 84 -1.66 5.61 5.49
N ILE A 85 -2.60 6.21 4.75
CA ILE A 85 -3.87 5.56 4.38
C ILE A 85 -3.59 4.32 3.51
N SER A 86 -2.73 4.44 2.50
CA SER A 86 -2.39 3.33 1.63
C SER A 86 -1.76 2.16 2.40
N PHE A 87 -0.83 2.43 3.34
CA PHE A 87 -0.27 1.40 4.22
C PHE A 87 -1.28 0.83 5.20
N GLY A 88 -2.18 1.66 5.73
CA GLY A 88 -3.28 1.20 6.57
C GLY A 88 -4.18 0.23 5.82
N LEU A 89 -4.53 0.54 4.57
CA LEU A 89 -5.31 -0.35 3.70
C LEU A 89 -4.57 -1.64 3.37
N LEU A 90 -3.28 -1.57 3.06
CA LEU A 90 -2.45 -2.75 2.86
C LEU A 90 -2.43 -3.64 4.11
N TYR A 91 -2.21 -3.03 5.28
CA TYR A 91 -2.22 -3.72 6.56
C TYR A 91 -3.54 -4.42 6.82
N ILE A 92 -4.66 -3.75 6.60
CA ILE A 92 -5.99 -4.34 6.72
C ILE A 92 -6.16 -5.50 5.74
N GLY A 93 -5.74 -5.34 4.48
CA GLY A 93 -5.81 -6.38 3.46
C GLY A 93 -5.02 -7.64 3.82
N VAL A 94 -3.76 -7.48 4.24
CA VAL A 94 -2.89 -8.59 4.67
C VAL A 94 -3.41 -9.24 5.95
N ALA A 95 -3.80 -8.44 6.96
CA ALA A 95 -4.35 -8.97 8.20
C ALA A 95 -5.64 -9.76 7.96
N ARG A 96 -6.51 -9.27 7.06
CA ARG A 96 -7.71 -9.98 6.64
C ARG A 96 -7.37 -11.29 5.94
N LEU A 97 -6.42 -11.29 5.00
CA LEU A 97 -5.95 -12.52 4.35
C LEU A 97 -5.45 -13.54 5.37
N PHE A 98 -4.56 -13.13 6.28
CA PHE A 98 -4.00 -14.02 7.30
C PHE A 98 -5.08 -14.54 8.24
N ASN A 99 -6.04 -13.71 8.62
CA ASN A 99 -7.18 -14.15 9.41
C ASN A 99 -8.05 -15.17 8.66
N SER A 100 -8.35 -14.95 7.38
CA SER A 100 -9.07 -15.91 6.56
C SER A 100 -8.32 -17.25 6.46
N ILE A 101 -7.01 -17.23 6.23
CA ILE A 101 -6.15 -18.42 6.21
C ILE A 101 -6.18 -19.15 7.57
N ASN A 102 -6.03 -18.40 8.67
CA ASN A 102 -6.07 -18.95 10.03
C ASN A 102 -7.39 -19.68 10.32
N ILE A 103 -8.53 -19.12 9.91
CA ILE A 103 -9.86 -19.72 10.07
C ILE A 103 -10.05 -20.92 9.13
N PHE A 104 -9.61 -20.78 7.87
CA PHE A 104 -9.77 -21.81 6.84
C PHE A 104 -9.05 -23.10 7.25
N TYR A 105 -7.76 -22.98 7.61
CA TYR A 105 -6.92 -24.10 8.02
C TYR A 105 -6.97 -24.43 9.52
N GLN A 106 -7.77 -23.71 10.31
CA GLN A 106 -7.93 -23.94 11.76
C GLN A 106 -6.60 -23.87 12.53
N LEU A 107 -5.74 -22.90 12.21
CA LEU A 107 -4.39 -22.78 12.79
C LEU A 107 -4.38 -22.28 14.25
N GLN A 108 -5.53 -21.81 14.76
CA GLN A 108 -5.73 -21.35 16.15
C GLN A 108 -4.80 -20.20 16.58
N PHE A 109 -4.29 -19.39 15.65
CA PHE A 109 -3.53 -18.20 16.02
C PHE A 109 -4.41 -17.14 16.67
N GLN A 110 -3.88 -16.52 17.72
CA GLN A 110 -4.51 -15.37 18.37
C GLN A 110 -4.47 -14.14 17.46
N ASN A 111 -5.49 -13.28 17.55
CA ASN A 111 -5.58 -12.04 16.77
C ASN A 111 -4.32 -11.18 16.86
N ARG A 112 -3.76 -11.02 18.06
CA ARG A 112 -2.50 -10.26 18.25
C ARG A 112 -1.35 -10.81 17.40
N THR A 113 -1.23 -12.12 17.28
CA THR A 113 -0.18 -12.77 16.48
C THR A 113 -0.39 -12.49 14.99
N ILE A 114 -1.63 -12.58 14.52
CA ILE A 114 -2.00 -12.28 13.12
C ILE A 114 -1.64 -10.83 12.77
N LEU A 115 -2.01 -9.88 13.63
CA LEU A 115 -1.73 -8.47 13.45
C LEU A 115 -0.23 -8.18 13.42
N THR A 116 0.53 -8.72 14.38
CA THR A 116 1.99 -8.58 14.40
C THR A 116 2.63 -9.18 13.14
N TYR A 117 2.20 -10.37 12.72
CA TYR A 117 2.73 -11.02 11.52
C TYR A 117 2.36 -10.27 10.24
N ALA A 118 1.21 -9.62 10.17
CA ALA A 118 0.86 -8.77 9.04
C ALA A 118 1.83 -7.59 8.89
N VAL A 119 2.21 -6.94 10.00
CA VAL A 119 3.22 -5.87 9.97
C VAL A 119 4.57 -6.41 9.51
N ILE A 120 5.03 -7.53 10.09
CA ILE A 120 6.32 -8.13 9.70
C ILE A 120 6.32 -8.52 8.23
N PHE A 121 5.23 -9.13 7.75
CA PHE A 121 5.09 -9.53 6.36
C PHE A 121 5.18 -8.35 5.41
N ILE A 122 4.46 -7.25 5.69
CA ILE A 122 4.55 -6.01 4.91
C ILE A 122 5.96 -5.46 4.95
N GLY A 123 6.57 -5.46 6.14
CA GLY A 123 7.95 -5.02 6.36
C GLY A 123 8.93 -5.75 5.45
N VAL A 124 8.87 -7.08 5.46
CA VAL A 124 9.73 -7.93 4.63
C VAL A 124 9.40 -7.76 3.14
N LEU A 125 8.12 -7.81 2.77
CA LEU A 125 7.68 -7.76 1.38
C LEU A 125 8.11 -6.45 0.70
N PHE A 126 7.98 -5.31 1.38
CA PHE A 126 8.27 -4.02 0.77
C PHE A 126 9.69 -3.51 1.03
N PHE A 127 10.28 -3.79 2.20
CA PHE A 127 11.58 -3.23 2.56
C PHE A 127 12.75 -4.19 2.42
N CYS A 128 12.51 -5.51 2.39
CA CYS A 128 13.59 -6.50 2.37
C CYS A 128 13.74 -7.24 1.03
N THR A 129 12.73 -7.22 0.15
CA THR A 129 12.82 -7.92 -1.15
C THR A 129 13.32 -7.04 -2.30
N ILE A 130 13.41 -5.73 -2.09
CA ILE A 130 13.63 -4.75 -3.15
C ILE A 130 14.84 -3.88 -2.77
N THR A 131 15.64 -3.47 -3.76
CA THR A 131 16.71 -2.50 -3.47
C THR A 131 16.09 -1.22 -2.92
N PRO A 132 16.79 -0.44 -2.08
CA PRO A 132 16.23 0.78 -1.51
C PRO A 132 15.64 1.74 -2.57
N ASN A 133 16.21 1.75 -3.77
CA ASN A 133 15.74 2.56 -4.88
C ASN A 133 14.37 2.10 -5.38
N ASP A 134 14.15 0.80 -5.59
CA ASP A 134 12.86 0.35 -6.08
C ASP A 134 11.79 0.34 -4.98
N THR A 135 12.16 0.15 -3.71
CA THR A 135 11.24 0.38 -2.57
C THR A 135 10.66 1.79 -2.61
N TRP A 136 11.52 2.79 -2.84
CA TRP A 136 11.09 4.17 -3.01
C TRP A 136 10.24 4.38 -4.26
N PHE A 137 10.49 3.65 -5.35
CA PHE A 137 9.66 3.69 -6.54
C PHE A 137 8.21 3.22 -6.27
N TRP A 138 8.01 2.14 -5.52
CA TRP A 138 6.66 1.70 -5.13
C TRP A 138 5.94 2.72 -4.25
N PHE A 139 6.72 3.44 -3.46
CA PHE A 139 6.24 4.45 -2.52
C PHE A 139 5.78 5.73 -3.23
N THR A 140 6.54 6.18 -4.23
CA THR A 140 6.21 7.36 -5.04
C THR A 140 5.16 7.07 -6.11
N SER A 141 5.21 5.89 -6.74
CA SER A 141 4.26 5.45 -7.78
C SER A 141 3.10 4.61 -7.23
N SER A 142 2.59 4.99 -6.06
CA SER A 142 1.72 4.18 -5.21
C SER A 142 0.35 3.89 -5.84
N VAL A 143 -0.27 4.85 -6.51
CA VAL A 143 -1.58 4.61 -7.18
C VAL A 143 -1.46 3.61 -8.33
N VAL A 144 -0.35 3.63 -9.04
CA VAL A 144 -0.16 2.82 -10.25
C VAL A 144 0.13 1.36 -9.92
N TYR A 145 0.84 1.11 -8.82
CA TYR A 145 1.33 -0.23 -8.49
C TYR A 145 0.89 -0.73 -7.11
N PHE A 146 1.02 0.12 -6.09
CA PHE A 146 0.77 -0.27 -4.70
C PHE A 146 -0.72 -0.57 -4.44
N TRP A 147 -1.62 0.20 -5.03
CA TRP A 147 -3.07 0.00 -4.88
C TRP A 147 -3.58 -1.29 -5.52
N SER A 148 -2.96 -1.75 -6.62
CA SER A 148 -3.26 -3.07 -7.19
C SER A 148 -2.86 -4.20 -6.25
N THR A 149 -1.73 -4.07 -5.55
CA THR A 149 -1.29 -5.02 -4.52
C THR A 149 -2.26 -5.04 -3.33
N ILE A 150 -2.75 -3.87 -2.89
CA ILE A 150 -3.78 -3.78 -1.85
C ILE A 150 -5.05 -4.54 -2.30
N ALA A 151 -5.54 -4.25 -3.51
CA ALA A 151 -6.72 -4.92 -4.07
C ALA A 151 -6.51 -6.44 -4.18
N PHE A 152 -5.31 -6.89 -4.57
CA PHE A 152 -4.94 -8.29 -4.61
C PHE A 152 -5.11 -8.96 -3.24
N PHE A 153 -4.57 -8.38 -2.15
CA PHE A 153 -4.72 -8.97 -0.82
C PHE A 153 -6.18 -9.07 -0.37
N PHE A 154 -6.97 -8.03 -0.64
CA PHE A 154 -8.41 -8.07 -0.38
C PHE A 154 -9.13 -9.17 -1.17
N ALA A 155 -8.90 -9.24 -2.47
CA ALA A 155 -9.51 -10.25 -3.34
C ALA A 155 -9.06 -11.67 -2.96
N PHE A 156 -7.76 -11.85 -2.71
CA PHE A 156 -7.18 -13.15 -2.38
C PHE A 156 -7.71 -13.68 -1.04
N SER A 157 -8.04 -12.79 -0.10
CA SER A 157 -8.68 -13.17 1.16
C SER A 157 -10.03 -13.87 0.98
N LEU A 158 -10.72 -13.66 -0.16
CA LEU A 158 -12.03 -14.25 -0.45
C LEU A 158 -11.94 -15.73 -0.80
N PHE A 159 -10.80 -16.20 -1.33
CA PHE A 159 -10.59 -17.62 -1.64
C PHE A 159 -10.54 -18.51 -0.38
N PHE A 160 -10.30 -17.91 0.79
CA PHE A 160 -10.21 -18.60 2.07
C PHE A 160 -11.49 -18.45 2.91
N ILE A 161 -12.62 -18.11 2.29
CA ILE A 161 -13.92 -18.12 2.96
C ILE A 161 -14.43 -19.56 3.00
N LYS A 162 -14.66 -20.10 4.21
CA LYS A 162 -15.42 -21.34 4.36
C LYS A 162 -16.87 -21.07 3.95
N THR A 163 -17.29 -21.61 2.81
CA THR A 163 -18.72 -21.79 2.52
C THR A 163 -19.26 -22.75 3.58
N LYS A 164 -20.25 -22.30 4.38
CA LYS A 164 -21.03 -23.20 5.23
C LYS A 164 -21.64 -24.26 4.29
N LYS A 165 -21.21 -25.52 4.46
CA LYS A 165 -21.96 -26.68 3.96
C LYS A 165 -23.12 -26.93 4.91
#